data_AF-A0A258CS73-F1
#
_entry.id   AF-A0A258CS73-F1
#
_cell.length_a   1.000
_cell.length_b   1.000
_cell.length_c   1.000
_cell.angle_alpha   90.00
_cell.angle_beta   90.00
_cell.angle_gamma   90.00
#
_symmetry.space_group_name_H-M   'P 1'
#
loop_
_entity.id
_entity.type
_entity.pdbx_description
1 polymer ?
#
loop_
_entity_poly.entity_id
_entity_poly.type
_entity_poly.pdbx_seq_one_letter_code
_entity_poly.pdbx_strand_id
1 'polypeptide(L)'
;MDRRAGEKSGDTTSPAEMPMPDLDAFAQNMSRLVEEYGKVTAAYLKPIERGEAKGGQADEASEMVKTLGRVAEKWVSDPRKIIEAQASLTGDFMTLWSTMLKRAGGEAANPVIEPDKRDARFADPDWSAHPMFDFVKQAYLIGSRWAETMVDKAEDLDPHTREKARFYVKQIASALSPSNFVATNPELLRETLQQNGENLVRGMKMLAEDIEAGRGELKIRQSDPGAFKIGVNIAATPGKVVYRNDIMELIQYAPATETVLKRPLLIVPPWINKFYILDLNAEKSFIRWAVAQG
;
A
#
# COMPACT_ATOMS: atom_id res chain seq x y z
N MET A 1 29.21 15.31 -32.99
CA MET A 1 28.04 15.01 -33.84
C MET A 1 26.93 14.49 -32.94
N ASP A 2 25.98 15.39 -32.68
CA ASP A 2 24.63 15.23 -32.13
C ASP A 2 24.29 14.01 -31.26
N ARG A 3 24.30 14.24 -29.93
CA ARG A 3 23.30 13.67 -29.04
C ARG A 3 22.20 14.72 -28.88
N ARG A 4 21.08 14.54 -29.59
CA ARG A 4 19.85 15.31 -29.35
C ARG A 4 19.44 15.11 -27.89
N ALA A 5 19.60 16.17 -27.11
CA ALA A 5 18.90 16.34 -25.85
C ALA A 5 17.41 16.37 -26.16
N GLY A 6 16.70 15.30 -25.81
CA GLY A 6 15.25 15.33 -25.74
C GLY A 6 14.87 16.21 -24.55
N GLU A 7 14.36 17.40 -24.83
CA GLU A 7 13.61 18.21 -23.89
C GLU A 7 12.53 17.33 -23.24
N LYS A 8 12.71 17.01 -21.96
CA LYS A 8 11.59 16.67 -21.11
C LYS A 8 10.84 17.97 -20.90
N SER A 9 9.84 18.23 -21.73
CA SER A 9 8.80 19.20 -21.45
C SER A 9 8.26 18.88 -20.05
N GLY A 10 8.55 19.77 -19.10
CA GLY A 10 7.88 19.77 -17.81
C GLY A 10 6.42 20.03 -18.10
N ASP A 11 5.63 18.96 -18.14
CA ASP A 11 4.19 19.06 -18.15
C ASP A 11 3.81 19.58 -16.76
N THR A 12 3.71 20.90 -16.66
CA THR A 12 3.06 21.56 -15.53
C THR A 12 1.58 21.21 -15.66
N THR A 13 1.21 20.04 -15.17
CA THR A 13 -0.17 19.56 -15.16
C THR A 13 -0.99 20.55 -14.35
N SER A 14 -1.77 21.36 -15.06
CA SER A 14 -2.81 22.21 -14.49
C SER A 14 -3.76 21.30 -13.68
N PRO A 15 -4.24 21.73 -12.50
CA PRO A 15 -5.14 20.91 -11.68
C PRO A 15 -6.28 20.35 -12.52
N ALA A 16 -6.50 19.04 -12.42
CA ALA A 16 -7.50 18.37 -13.23
C ALA A 16 -8.90 18.79 -12.76
N GLU A 17 -9.72 19.28 -13.68
CA GLU A 17 -11.11 19.61 -13.37
C GLU A 17 -11.84 18.33 -12.94
N MET A 18 -12.61 18.41 -11.84
CA MET A 18 -13.35 17.25 -11.36
C MET A 18 -14.47 16.90 -12.36
N PRO A 19 -14.49 15.66 -12.88
CA PRO A 19 -15.47 15.28 -13.89
C PRO A 19 -16.86 15.18 -13.25
N MET A 20 -17.87 15.63 -14.00
CA MET A 20 -19.26 15.45 -13.61
C MET A 20 -19.70 14.01 -13.97
N PRO A 21 -20.13 13.20 -12.98
CA PRO A 21 -20.58 11.85 -13.24
C PRO A 21 -21.96 11.84 -13.92
N ASP A 22 -22.24 10.76 -14.64
CA ASP A 22 -23.62 10.41 -15.00
C ASP A 22 -24.34 10.01 -13.71
N LEU A 23 -25.33 10.82 -13.32
CA LEU A 23 -26.04 10.65 -12.05
C LEU A 23 -26.83 9.33 -11.98
N ASP A 24 -27.39 8.88 -13.10
CA ASP A 24 -28.16 7.63 -13.14
C ASP A 24 -27.22 6.43 -13.02
N ALA A 25 -26.11 6.43 -13.77
CA ALA A 25 -25.10 5.38 -13.67
C ALA A 25 -24.44 5.36 -12.29
N PHE A 26 -24.15 6.53 -11.72
CA PHE A 26 -23.59 6.66 -10.39
C PHE A 26 -24.55 6.11 -9.34
N ALA A 27 -25.83 6.49 -9.37
CA ALA A 27 -26.83 5.99 -8.43
C ALA A 27 -26.96 4.45 -8.50
N GLN A 28 -27.00 3.87 -9.70
CA GLN A 28 -27.04 2.43 -9.89
C GLN A 28 -25.81 1.73 -9.31
N ASN A 29 -24.62 2.28 -9.53
CA ASN A 29 -23.38 1.73 -8.99
C ASN A 29 -23.30 1.86 -7.47
N MET A 30 -23.84 2.93 -6.88
CA MET A 30 -23.94 3.04 -5.43
C MET A 30 -24.91 2.01 -4.84
N SER A 31 -26.01 1.68 -5.51
CA SER A 31 -26.87 0.55 -5.11
C SER A 31 -26.13 -0.79 -5.17
N ARG A 32 -25.38 -1.04 -6.23
CA ARG A 32 -24.52 -2.24 -6.35
C ARG A 32 -23.44 -2.30 -5.27
N LEU A 33 -22.84 -1.16 -4.93
CA LEU A 33 -21.86 -1.07 -3.85
C LEU A 33 -22.44 -1.52 -2.51
N VAL A 34 -23.68 -1.10 -2.20
CA VAL A 34 -24.38 -1.53 -0.98
C VAL A 34 -24.65 -3.03 -1.00
N GLU A 35 -25.03 -3.60 -2.15
CA GLU A 35 -25.20 -5.04 -2.31
C GLU A 35 -23.89 -5.81 -2.04
N GLU A 36 -22.78 -5.39 -2.65
CA GLU A 36 -21.46 -5.99 -2.44
C GLU A 36 -20.98 -5.83 -0.99
N TYR A 37 -21.27 -4.70 -0.34
CA TYR A 37 -21.00 -4.51 1.09
C TYR A 37 -21.78 -5.50 1.97
N GLY A 38 -23.02 -5.83 1.59
CA GLY A 38 -23.80 -6.90 2.23
C GLY A 38 -23.10 -8.26 2.12
N LYS A 39 -22.51 -8.58 0.96
CA LYS A 39 -21.75 -9.83 0.75
C LYS A 39 -20.48 -9.87 1.61
N VAL A 40 -19.73 -8.76 1.68
CA VAL A 40 -18.57 -8.62 2.58
C VAL A 40 -18.96 -8.89 4.03
N THR A 41 -20.04 -8.24 4.50
CA THR A 41 -20.53 -8.42 5.88
C THR A 41 -20.91 -9.87 6.15
N ALA A 42 -21.63 -10.51 5.22
CA ALA A 42 -21.99 -11.92 5.33
C ALA A 42 -20.76 -12.86 5.33
N ALA A 43 -19.75 -12.57 4.49
CA ALA A 43 -18.52 -13.34 4.42
C ALA A 43 -17.70 -13.24 5.72
N TYR A 44 -17.73 -12.07 6.38
CA TYR A 44 -17.08 -11.84 7.67
C TYR A 44 -17.80 -12.53 8.83
N LEU A 45 -19.14 -12.51 8.85
CA LEU A 45 -19.94 -13.07 9.94
C LEU A 45 -20.03 -14.61 9.90
N LYS A 46 -20.10 -15.23 8.72
CA LYS A 46 -20.25 -16.68 8.55
C LYS A 46 -19.27 -17.51 9.43
N PRO A 47 -17.98 -17.17 9.54
CA PRO A 47 -17.02 -17.98 10.32
C PRO A 47 -17.09 -17.71 11.82
N ILE A 48 -17.57 -16.52 12.22
CA ILE A 48 -17.90 -16.22 13.62
C ILE A 48 -19.09 -17.07 14.07
N GLU A 49 -20.16 -17.13 13.26
CA GLU A 49 -21.34 -17.97 13.53
C GLU A 49 -20.98 -19.46 13.59
N ARG A 50 -19.96 -19.89 12.85
CA ARG A 50 -19.44 -21.27 12.86
C ARG A 50 -18.46 -21.57 13.98
N GLY A 51 -18.09 -20.57 14.79
CA GLY A 51 -17.12 -20.72 15.88
C GLY A 51 -15.67 -20.92 15.41
N GLU A 52 -15.34 -20.53 14.17
CA GLU A 52 -14.03 -20.73 13.54
C GLU A 52 -13.09 -19.50 13.68
N ALA A 53 -13.58 -18.40 14.26
CA ALA A 53 -12.84 -17.13 14.37
C ALA A 53 -11.68 -17.19 15.38
N LYS A 54 -10.51 -16.70 14.99
CA LYS A 54 -9.30 -16.66 15.85
C LYS A 54 -9.20 -15.35 16.64
N GLY A 55 -8.88 -15.44 17.93
CA GLY A 55 -8.87 -14.32 18.90
C GLY A 55 -7.61 -13.46 18.98
N GLY A 56 -6.72 -13.46 17.99
CA GLY A 56 -5.39 -12.82 18.08
C GLY A 56 -5.37 -11.28 18.13
N GLN A 57 -6.41 -10.60 17.61
CA GLN A 57 -6.42 -9.14 17.47
C GLN A 57 -6.54 -8.39 18.81
N ALA A 58 -7.12 -9.02 19.83
CA ALA A 58 -7.31 -8.39 21.14
C ALA A 58 -5.98 -8.19 21.89
N ASP A 59 -5.04 -9.13 21.74
CA ASP A 59 -3.73 -9.07 22.39
C ASP A 59 -2.85 -7.97 21.81
N GLU A 60 -2.87 -7.81 20.49
CA GLU A 60 -2.13 -6.74 19.79
C GLU A 60 -2.64 -5.35 20.15
N ALA A 61 -3.96 -5.15 20.22
CA ALA A 61 -4.56 -3.89 20.64
C ALA A 61 -4.20 -3.55 22.09
N SER A 62 -4.23 -4.55 22.99
CA SER A 62 -3.85 -4.39 24.40
C SER A 62 -2.39 -3.96 24.54
N GLU A 63 -1.48 -4.59 23.79
CA GLU A 63 -0.04 -4.25 23.81
C GLU A 63 0.22 -2.84 23.25
N MET A 64 -0.47 -2.46 22.19
CA MET A 64 -0.41 -1.09 21.65
C MET A 64 -0.84 -0.06 22.69
N VAL A 65 -1.99 -0.26 23.33
CA VAL A 65 -2.52 0.66 24.36
C VAL A 65 -1.55 0.79 25.53
N LYS A 66 -0.98 -0.32 26.02
CA LYS A 66 0.03 -0.30 27.09
C LYS A 66 1.28 0.47 26.68
N THR A 67 1.77 0.25 25.47
CA THR A 67 2.99 0.90 24.96
C THR A 67 2.80 2.41 24.84
N LEU A 68 1.68 2.86 24.25
CA LEU A 68 1.37 4.28 24.12
C LEU A 68 1.04 4.92 25.48
N GLY A 69 0.43 4.16 26.39
CA GLY A 69 0.18 4.60 27.77
C GLY A 69 1.46 4.97 28.51
N ARG A 70 2.53 4.18 28.38
CA ARG A 70 3.86 4.50 28.95
C ARG A 70 4.44 5.80 28.40
N VAL A 71 4.23 6.08 27.11
CA VAL A 71 4.64 7.36 26.52
C VAL A 71 3.82 8.50 27.14
N ALA A 72 2.51 8.35 27.23
CA ALA A 72 1.63 9.35 27.81
C ALA A 72 1.96 9.65 29.29
N GLU A 73 2.25 8.63 30.10
CA GLU A 73 2.67 8.78 31.50
C GLU A 73 3.90 9.69 31.64
N LYS A 74 4.89 9.56 30.75
CA LYS A 74 6.09 10.41 30.77
C LYS A 74 5.78 11.87 30.46
N TRP A 75 4.89 12.13 29.51
CA TRP A 75 4.46 13.50 29.22
C TRP A 75 3.66 14.11 30.37
N VAL A 76 2.74 13.35 30.99
CA VAL A 76 1.92 13.83 32.12
C VAL A 76 2.78 14.18 33.34
N SER A 77 3.93 13.54 33.52
CA SER A 77 4.86 13.84 34.60
C SER A 77 5.61 15.18 34.45
N ASP A 78 5.63 15.79 33.24
CA ASP A 78 6.23 17.10 32.98
C ASP A 78 5.24 18.07 32.31
N PRO A 79 4.44 18.80 33.11
CA PRO A 79 3.42 19.73 32.61
C PRO A 79 3.97 20.82 31.68
N ARG A 80 5.23 21.23 31.83
CA ARG A 80 5.84 22.26 30.97
C ARG A 80 6.01 21.75 29.55
N LYS A 81 6.50 20.52 29.41
CA LYS A 81 6.69 19.88 28.10
C LYS A 81 5.38 19.66 27.37
N ILE A 82 4.29 19.30 28.06
CA ILE A 82 2.96 19.21 27.45
C ILE A 82 2.52 20.57 26.91
N ILE A 83 2.67 21.64 27.70
CA ILE A 83 2.27 22.99 27.28
C ILE A 83 3.08 23.42 26.06
N GLU A 84 4.40 23.20 26.05
CA GLU A 84 5.27 23.50 24.90
C GLU A 84 4.87 22.69 23.65
N ALA A 85 4.61 21.39 23.81
CA ALA A 85 4.18 20.52 22.72
C ALA A 85 2.81 20.94 22.14
N GLN A 86 1.87 21.32 23.00
CA GLN A 86 0.55 21.81 22.59
C GLN A 86 0.64 23.20 21.94
N ALA A 87 1.50 24.09 22.45
CA ALA A 87 1.74 25.40 21.88
C ALA A 87 2.35 25.30 20.48
N SER A 88 3.32 24.40 20.29
CA SER A 88 3.91 24.11 18.97
C SER A 88 2.84 23.63 17.98
N LEU A 89 2.03 22.63 18.36
CA LEU A 89 0.97 22.11 17.50
C LEU A 89 -0.05 23.18 17.13
N THR A 90 -0.51 23.95 18.12
CA THR A 90 -1.46 25.04 17.91
C THR A 90 -0.88 26.10 16.98
N GLY A 91 0.40 26.45 17.16
CA GLY A 91 1.12 27.40 16.29
C GLY A 91 1.19 26.92 14.84
N ASP A 92 1.51 25.65 14.62
CA ASP A 92 1.58 25.05 13.29
C ASP A 92 0.20 25.05 12.61
N PHE A 93 -0.87 24.67 13.34
CA PHE A 93 -2.25 24.72 12.82
C PHE A 93 -2.75 26.14 12.54
N MET A 94 -2.43 27.11 13.41
CA MET A 94 -2.77 28.52 13.18
C MET A 94 -2.05 29.07 11.95
N THR A 95 -0.78 28.69 11.76
CA THR A 95 -0.01 29.03 10.57
C THR A 95 -0.64 28.41 9.32
N LEU A 96 -1.00 27.12 9.37
CA LEU A 96 -1.68 26.43 8.27
C LEU A 96 -3.00 27.11 7.90
N TRP A 97 -3.83 27.45 8.89
CA TRP A 97 -5.07 28.18 8.67
C TRP A 97 -4.82 29.55 8.01
N SER A 98 -3.81 30.30 8.48
CA SER A 98 -3.46 31.59 7.88
C SER A 98 -2.97 31.47 6.44
N THR A 99 -2.18 30.44 6.13
CA THR A 99 -1.70 30.13 4.78
C THR A 99 -2.86 29.75 3.86
N MET A 100 -3.82 28.97 4.34
CA MET A 100 -5.02 28.61 3.59
C MET A 100 -5.89 29.84 3.26
N LEU A 101 -6.10 30.75 4.22
CA LEU A 101 -6.82 32.01 3.98
C LEU A 101 -6.11 32.90 2.95
N LYS A 102 -4.79 33.04 3.04
CA LYS A 102 -3.99 33.79 2.05
C LYS A 102 -4.14 33.21 0.65
N ARG A 103 -4.02 31.89 0.51
CA ARG A 103 -4.17 31.20 -0.77
C ARG A 103 -5.58 31.29 -1.33
N ALA A 104 -6.60 31.20 -0.47
CA ALA A 104 -7.99 31.42 -0.88
C ALA A 104 -8.24 32.87 -1.34
N GLY A 105 -7.52 33.84 -0.76
CA GLY A 105 -7.50 35.24 -1.19
C GLY A 105 -6.67 35.52 -2.45
N GLY A 106 -6.08 34.49 -3.08
CA GLY A 106 -5.27 34.62 -4.29
C GLY A 106 -3.80 34.98 -4.05
N GLU A 107 -3.34 35.03 -2.80
CA GLU A 107 -1.94 35.27 -2.47
C GLU A 107 -1.11 33.98 -2.55
N ALA A 108 0.12 34.08 -3.08
CA ALA A 108 1.07 32.99 -3.03
C ALA A 108 1.60 32.83 -1.59
N ALA A 109 1.44 31.63 -1.02
CA ALA A 109 1.99 31.30 0.29
C ALA A 109 2.67 29.93 0.25
N ASN A 110 3.86 29.84 0.84
CA ASN A 110 4.61 28.60 0.93
C ASN A 110 3.89 27.61 1.85
N PRO A 111 3.96 26.29 1.58
CA PRO A 111 3.42 25.29 2.48
C PRO A 111 4.11 25.36 3.85
N VAL A 112 3.35 25.11 4.91
CA VAL A 112 3.87 25.06 6.29
C VAL A 112 4.71 23.81 6.49
N ILE A 113 4.34 22.74 5.81
CA ILE A 113 5.02 21.44 5.84
C ILE A 113 4.93 20.78 4.47
N GLU A 114 6.00 20.12 4.06
CA GLU A 114 6.04 19.29 2.86
C GLU A 114 6.17 17.81 3.21
N PRO A 115 5.59 16.91 2.40
CA PRO A 115 5.79 15.48 2.55
C PRO A 115 7.27 15.12 2.30
N ASP A 116 7.71 13.97 2.84
CA ASP A 116 9.02 13.42 2.48
C ASP A 116 9.05 13.15 0.97
N LYS A 117 10.18 13.42 0.31
CA LYS A 117 10.36 13.16 -1.13
C LYS A 117 10.17 11.68 -1.50
N ARG A 118 10.28 10.77 -0.53
CA ARG A 118 10.05 9.32 -0.69
C ARG A 118 8.58 8.93 -0.49
N ASP A 119 7.73 9.83 -0.01
CA ASP A 119 6.32 9.56 0.21
C ASP A 119 5.51 9.77 -1.08
N ALA A 120 5.36 8.69 -1.83
CA ALA A 120 4.65 8.69 -3.10
C ALA A 120 3.13 8.94 -2.97
N ARG A 121 2.56 8.89 -1.75
CA ARG A 121 1.12 9.06 -1.53
C ARG A 121 0.59 10.45 -1.89
N PHE A 122 1.48 11.45 -1.89
CA PHE A 122 1.15 12.86 -2.13
C PHE A 122 1.80 13.39 -3.42
N ALA A 123 2.11 12.49 -4.37
CA ALA A 123 2.82 12.83 -5.59
C ALA A 123 1.94 13.50 -6.66
N ASP A 124 0.63 13.26 -6.65
CA ASP A 124 -0.28 13.92 -7.61
C ASP A 124 -0.34 15.45 -7.37
N PRO A 125 -0.25 16.27 -8.43
CA PRO A 125 -0.29 17.74 -8.31
C PRO A 125 -1.52 18.31 -7.59
N ASP A 126 -2.67 17.64 -7.67
CA ASP A 126 -3.94 18.10 -7.08
C ASP A 126 -3.85 18.19 -5.56
N TRP A 127 -2.95 17.42 -4.93
CA TRP A 127 -2.63 17.52 -3.50
C TRP A 127 -2.07 18.87 -3.09
N SER A 128 -1.48 19.64 -4.00
CA SER A 128 -0.87 20.95 -3.71
C SER A 128 -1.54 22.10 -4.45
N ALA A 129 -2.23 21.80 -5.56
CA ALA A 129 -2.96 22.79 -6.34
C ALA A 129 -4.31 23.16 -5.71
N HIS A 130 -5.05 22.18 -5.19
CA HIS A 130 -6.38 22.43 -4.64
C HIS A 130 -6.31 22.80 -3.14
N PRO A 131 -6.86 23.96 -2.70
CA PRO A 131 -6.71 24.44 -1.33
C PRO A 131 -7.20 23.46 -0.25
N MET A 132 -8.29 22.73 -0.51
CA MET A 132 -8.82 21.74 0.42
C MET A 132 -7.87 20.54 0.61
N PHE A 133 -7.38 19.94 -0.48
CA PHE A 133 -6.50 18.77 -0.40
C PHE A 133 -5.13 19.16 0.16
N ASP A 134 -4.62 20.34 -0.18
CA ASP A 134 -3.39 20.88 0.38
C ASP A 134 -3.50 21.09 1.90
N PHE A 135 -4.62 21.65 2.36
CA PHE A 135 -4.89 21.80 3.79
C PHE A 135 -4.95 20.45 4.53
N VAL A 136 -5.73 19.49 4.02
CA VAL A 136 -5.89 18.17 4.65
C VAL A 136 -4.56 17.41 4.68
N LYS A 137 -3.80 17.45 3.59
CA LYS A 137 -2.44 16.88 3.51
C LYS A 137 -1.53 17.50 4.56
N GLN A 138 -1.46 18.83 4.65
CA GLN A 138 -0.59 19.50 5.61
C GLN A 138 -1.03 19.29 7.07
N ALA A 139 -2.34 19.29 7.34
CA ALA A 139 -2.88 18.98 8.66
C ALA A 139 -2.49 17.57 9.11
N TYR A 140 -2.57 16.59 8.20
CA TYR A 140 -2.09 15.24 8.43
C TYR A 140 -0.60 15.19 8.75
N LEU A 141 0.24 15.85 7.93
CA LEU A 141 1.70 15.85 8.11
C LEU A 141 2.13 16.54 9.42
N ILE A 142 1.46 17.63 9.81
CA ILE A 142 1.67 18.31 11.10
C ILE A 142 1.35 17.34 12.23
N GLY A 143 0.16 16.72 12.21
CA GLY A 143 -0.27 15.78 13.24
C GLY A 143 0.63 14.55 13.36
N SER A 144 1.03 13.96 12.23
CA SER A 144 1.90 12.77 12.20
C SER A 144 3.30 13.09 12.73
N ARG A 145 3.91 14.20 12.28
CA ARG A 145 5.23 14.64 12.75
C ARG A 145 5.20 15.01 14.23
N TRP A 146 4.13 15.67 14.67
CA TRP A 146 3.94 15.98 16.08
C TRP A 146 3.86 14.71 16.92
N ALA A 147 3.05 13.73 16.53
CA ALA A 147 2.93 12.46 17.26
C ALA A 147 4.24 11.67 17.30
N GLU A 148 5.00 11.63 16.21
CA GLU A 148 6.34 11.04 16.18
C GLU A 148 7.30 11.77 17.12
N THR A 149 7.27 13.11 17.13
CA THR A 149 8.07 13.93 18.04
C THR A 149 7.74 13.66 19.51
N MET A 150 6.46 13.40 19.82
CA MET A 150 6.04 13.04 21.18
C MET A 150 6.69 11.73 21.65
N VAL A 151 6.83 10.74 20.77
CA VAL A 151 7.56 9.51 21.11
C VAL A 151 9.06 9.76 21.25
N ASP A 152 9.62 10.61 20.40
CA ASP A 152 11.06 10.84 20.33
C ASP A 152 11.60 11.66 21.50
N LYS A 153 10.83 12.66 21.94
CA LYS A 153 11.20 13.54 23.06
C LYS A 153 10.77 13.02 24.42
N ALA A 154 10.07 11.88 24.50
CA ALA A 154 9.71 11.29 25.77
C ALA A 154 10.97 10.77 26.49
N GLU A 155 11.32 11.37 27.62
CA GLU A 155 12.51 11.01 28.42
C GLU A 155 12.29 9.72 29.22
N ASP A 156 13.38 9.07 29.62
CA ASP A 156 13.38 7.87 30.47
C ASP A 156 12.51 6.70 29.98
N LEU A 157 12.34 6.59 28.67
CA LEU A 157 11.82 5.39 28.00
C LEU A 157 12.97 4.51 27.56
N ASP A 158 12.87 3.23 27.91
CA ASP A 158 13.80 2.23 27.41
C ASP A 158 13.76 2.18 25.87
N PRO A 159 14.90 1.90 25.20
CA PRO A 159 14.99 1.95 23.75
C PRO A 159 13.96 1.05 23.02
N HIS A 160 13.64 -0.11 23.59
CA HIS A 160 12.72 -1.08 23.00
C HIS A 160 11.27 -0.58 23.03
N THR A 161 10.81 -0.06 24.17
CA THR A 161 9.47 0.54 24.28
C THR A 161 9.34 1.76 23.36
N ARG A 162 10.40 2.58 23.22
CA ARG A 162 10.39 3.73 22.29
C ARG A 162 10.24 3.28 20.84
N GLU A 163 10.97 2.25 20.41
CA GLU A 163 10.87 1.74 19.04
C GLU A 163 9.49 1.12 18.76
N LYS A 164 8.93 0.36 19.71
CA LYS A 164 7.54 -0.12 19.64
C LYS A 164 6.54 1.05 19.55
N ALA A 165 6.69 2.07 20.38
CA ALA A 165 5.81 3.23 20.36
C ALA A 165 5.88 3.97 19.02
N ARG A 166 7.09 4.15 18.47
CA ARG A 166 7.30 4.75 17.15
C ARG A 166 6.60 3.93 16.08
N PHE A 167 6.73 2.60 16.12
CA PHE A 167 6.05 1.70 15.21
C PHE A 167 4.53 1.90 15.27
N TYR A 168 3.92 1.86 16.47
CA TYR A 168 2.48 2.03 16.63
C TYR A 168 1.97 3.41 16.20
N VAL A 169 2.66 4.49 16.58
CA VAL A 169 2.32 5.84 16.13
C VAL A 169 2.35 5.92 14.61
N LYS A 170 3.38 5.36 13.97
CA LYS A 170 3.47 5.30 12.51
C LYS A 170 2.33 4.49 11.89
N GLN A 171 1.91 3.37 12.50
CA GLN A 171 0.76 2.59 12.01
C GLN A 171 -0.55 3.38 12.11
N ILE A 172 -0.81 4.03 13.27
CA ILE A 172 -2.01 4.85 13.48
C ILE A 172 -2.02 6.04 12.51
N ALA A 173 -0.90 6.76 12.40
CA ALA A 173 -0.78 7.86 11.44
C ALA A 173 -0.93 7.36 10.00
N SER A 174 -0.39 6.19 9.64
CA SER A 174 -0.57 5.64 8.29
C SER A 174 -2.02 5.28 8.00
N ALA A 175 -2.75 4.73 8.99
CA ALA A 175 -4.16 4.37 8.87
C ALA A 175 -5.07 5.61 8.71
N LEU A 176 -4.75 6.71 9.41
CA LEU A 176 -5.47 7.99 9.35
C LEU A 176 -5.07 8.87 8.15
N SER A 177 -4.17 8.39 7.28
CA SER A 177 -3.73 9.15 6.12
C SER A 177 -4.92 9.54 5.22
N PRO A 178 -5.02 10.80 4.77
CA PRO A 178 -6.10 11.23 3.89
C PRO A 178 -6.08 10.53 2.53
N SER A 179 -4.94 9.96 2.13
CA SER A 179 -4.81 9.12 0.94
C SER A 179 -5.68 7.86 0.99
N ASN A 180 -6.11 7.42 2.18
CA ASN A 180 -6.84 6.16 2.36
C ASN A 180 -8.35 6.28 2.13
N PHE A 181 -8.88 7.51 2.03
CA PHE A 181 -10.32 7.75 1.96
C PHE A 181 -10.69 8.48 0.67
N VAL A 182 -11.75 8.03 0.01
CA VAL A 182 -12.25 8.59 -1.26
C VAL A 182 -12.48 10.09 -1.16
N ALA A 183 -13.13 10.56 -0.09
CA ALA A 183 -13.51 11.96 0.06
C ALA A 183 -12.32 12.93 0.23
N THR A 184 -11.15 12.42 0.64
CA THR A 184 -9.97 13.23 0.94
C THR A 184 -8.79 12.95 0.02
N ASN A 185 -8.94 12.03 -0.92
CA ASN A 185 -7.92 11.69 -1.91
C ASN A 185 -8.36 12.20 -3.29
N PRO A 186 -7.65 13.19 -3.87
CA PRO A 186 -8.03 13.78 -5.16
C PRO A 186 -8.03 12.76 -6.30
N GLU A 187 -7.02 11.89 -6.35
CA GLU A 187 -6.90 10.87 -7.40
C GLU A 187 -8.06 9.88 -7.35
N LEU A 188 -8.38 9.40 -6.15
CA LEU A 188 -9.44 8.43 -5.95
C LEU A 188 -10.82 9.05 -6.18
N LEU A 189 -11.03 10.28 -5.72
CA LEU A 189 -12.28 11.01 -5.96
C LEU A 189 -12.49 11.24 -7.46
N ARG A 190 -11.47 11.72 -8.16
CA ARG A 190 -11.48 11.93 -9.61
C ARG A 190 -11.78 10.63 -10.34
N GLU A 191 -11.08 9.54 -10.03
CA GLU A 191 -11.30 8.22 -10.64
C GLU A 191 -12.72 7.70 -10.37
N THR A 192 -13.23 7.87 -9.15
CA THR A 192 -14.59 7.48 -8.77
C THR A 192 -15.63 8.25 -9.58
N LEU A 193 -15.45 9.56 -9.77
CA LEU A 193 -16.35 10.35 -10.58
C LEU A 193 -16.25 9.98 -12.07
N GLN A 194 -15.04 9.78 -12.62
CA GLN A 194 -14.83 9.36 -14.00
C GLN A 194 -15.49 8.02 -14.32
N GLN A 195 -15.44 7.09 -13.37
CA GLN A 195 -16.00 5.75 -13.53
C GLN A 195 -17.43 5.61 -13.01
N ASN A 196 -18.10 6.72 -12.67
CA ASN A 196 -19.44 6.71 -12.08
C ASN A 196 -19.56 5.71 -10.90
N GLY A 197 -18.54 5.62 -10.05
CA GLY A 197 -18.50 4.72 -8.88
C GLY A 197 -18.18 3.25 -9.15
N GLU A 198 -17.99 2.82 -10.41
CA GLU A 198 -17.71 1.41 -10.74
C GLU A 198 -16.42 0.90 -10.07
N ASN A 199 -15.41 1.76 -9.88
CA ASN A 199 -14.18 1.41 -9.20
C ASN A 199 -14.42 0.91 -7.76
N LEU A 200 -15.35 1.53 -7.04
CA LEU A 200 -15.71 1.13 -5.68
C LEU A 200 -16.45 -0.21 -5.67
N VAL A 201 -17.37 -0.42 -6.62
CA VAL A 201 -18.10 -1.68 -6.77
C VAL A 201 -17.13 -2.84 -7.02
N ARG A 202 -16.20 -2.67 -7.97
CA ARG A 202 -15.15 -3.66 -8.25
C ARG A 202 -14.29 -3.93 -7.02
N GLY A 203 -13.85 -2.89 -6.31
CA GLY A 203 -13.05 -3.02 -5.10
C GLY A 203 -13.78 -3.80 -3.99
N MET A 204 -15.08 -3.54 -3.79
CA MET A 204 -15.89 -4.25 -2.80
C MET A 204 -16.08 -5.72 -3.16
N LYS A 205 -16.29 -6.04 -4.44
CA LYS A 205 -16.34 -7.42 -4.93
C LYS A 205 -15.03 -8.16 -4.65
N MET A 206 -13.89 -7.52 -4.94
CA MET A 206 -12.57 -8.09 -4.65
C MET A 206 -12.38 -8.34 -3.14
N LEU A 207 -12.82 -7.40 -2.30
CA LEU A 207 -12.80 -7.55 -0.84
C LEU A 207 -13.64 -8.74 -0.37
N ALA A 208 -14.85 -8.91 -0.91
CA ALA A 208 -15.71 -10.05 -0.58
C ALA A 208 -15.03 -11.37 -0.94
N GLU A 209 -14.48 -11.47 -2.15
CA GLU A 209 -13.75 -12.66 -2.60
C GLU A 209 -12.51 -12.96 -1.75
N ASP A 210 -11.78 -11.93 -1.30
CA ASP A 210 -10.60 -12.07 -0.44
C ASP A 210 -10.98 -12.62 0.95
N ILE A 211 -12.09 -12.15 1.53
CA ILE A 211 -12.61 -12.65 2.82
C ILE A 211 -13.14 -14.07 2.68
N GLU A 212 -13.87 -14.37 1.60
CA GLU A 212 -14.34 -15.73 1.33
C GLU A 212 -13.17 -16.71 1.15
N ALA A 213 -12.15 -16.31 0.39
CA ALA A 213 -10.93 -17.11 0.20
C ALA A 213 -10.12 -17.30 1.48
N GLY A 214 -10.19 -16.34 2.41
CA GLY A 214 -9.60 -16.41 3.75
C GLY A 214 -10.51 -17.04 4.80
N ARG A 215 -11.69 -17.54 4.42
CA ARG A 215 -12.67 -18.14 5.33
C ARG A 215 -13.03 -17.23 6.51
N GLY A 216 -13.32 -15.96 6.22
CA GLY A 216 -13.70 -14.93 7.22
C GLY A 216 -12.57 -14.02 7.64
N GLU A 217 -11.33 -14.41 7.39
CA GLU A 217 -10.17 -13.53 7.54
C GLU A 217 -9.86 -12.87 6.19
N LEU A 218 -9.39 -11.63 6.21
CA LEU A 218 -8.97 -10.94 5.00
C LEU A 218 -7.71 -11.62 4.44
N LYS A 219 -7.84 -12.38 3.34
CA LYS A 219 -6.70 -12.94 2.62
C LYS A 219 -6.38 -12.08 1.41
N ILE A 220 -5.38 -11.20 1.56
CA ILE A 220 -4.91 -10.32 0.48
C ILE A 220 -4.30 -11.19 -0.64
N ARG A 221 -5.03 -11.35 -1.74
CA ARG A 221 -4.56 -12.10 -2.91
C ARG A 221 -3.69 -11.18 -3.77
N GLN A 222 -2.42 -11.56 -3.98
CA GLN A 222 -1.52 -10.83 -4.88
C GLN A 222 -1.59 -11.30 -6.34
N SER A 223 -2.22 -12.46 -6.58
CA SER A 223 -2.34 -13.07 -7.89
C SER A 223 -3.56 -13.96 -7.94
N ASP A 224 -4.17 -14.12 -9.12
CA ASP A 224 -5.21 -15.12 -9.34
C ASP A 224 -4.60 -16.54 -9.28
N PRO A 225 -4.93 -17.37 -8.27
CA PRO A 225 -4.42 -18.73 -8.17
C PRO A 225 -4.89 -19.63 -9.33
N GLY A 226 -6.04 -19.31 -9.94
CA GLY A 226 -6.60 -20.06 -11.07
C GLY A 226 -5.90 -19.76 -12.39
N ALA A 227 -5.19 -18.63 -12.49
CA ALA A 227 -4.49 -18.21 -13.69
C ALA A 227 -3.20 -19.02 -13.95
N PHE A 228 -2.64 -19.71 -12.95
CA PHE A 228 -1.37 -20.43 -13.08
C PHE A 228 -1.54 -21.94 -12.97
N LYS A 229 -1.06 -22.65 -13.99
CA LYS A 229 -1.03 -24.11 -14.07
C LYS A 229 0.40 -24.56 -14.33
N ILE A 230 1.01 -25.19 -13.33
CA ILE A 230 2.38 -25.73 -13.40
C ILE A 230 2.49 -26.74 -14.54
N GLY A 231 3.52 -26.59 -15.36
CA GLY A 231 3.76 -27.37 -16.57
C GLY A 231 2.97 -26.91 -17.80
N VAL A 232 2.05 -25.96 -17.66
CA VAL A 232 1.24 -25.43 -18.78
C VAL A 232 1.64 -24.00 -19.12
N ASN A 233 1.56 -23.08 -18.15
CA ASN A 233 1.88 -21.67 -18.34
C ASN A 233 2.88 -21.11 -17.31
N ILE A 234 3.31 -21.95 -16.37
CA ILE A 234 4.46 -21.72 -15.48
C ILE A 234 5.27 -23.01 -15.43
N ALA A 235 6.61 -22.94 -15.31
CA ALA A 235 7.48 -24.11 -15.32
C ALA A 235 7.30 -24.99 -16.57
N ALA A 236 7.09 -24.35 -17.71
CA ALA A 236 6.68 -25.00 -18.96
C ALA A 236 7.85 -25.20 -19.95
N THR A 237 9.10 -24.97 -19.53
CA THR A 237 10.25 -25.22 -20.42
C THR A 237 10.37 -26.72 -20.69
N PRO A 238 10.41 -27.15 -21.97
CA PRO A 238 10.44 -28.57 -22.30
C PRO A 238 11.63 -29.28 -21.65
N GLY A 239 11.36 -30.36 -20.92
CA GLY A 239 12.38 -31.13 -20.22
C GLY A 239 11.84 -32.46 -19.71
N LYS A 240 12.73 -33.28 -19.16
CA LYS A 240 12.41 -34.60 -18.62
C LYS A 240 13.12 -34.82 -17.29
N VAL A 241 12.45 -35.48 -16.36
CA VAL A 241 13.09 -35.99 -15.14
C VAL A 241 13.96 -37.18 -15.54
N VAL A 242 15.27 -37.07 -15.32
CA VAL A 242 16.26 -38.11 -15.68
C VAL A 242 16.81 -38.86 -14.47
N TYR A 243 16.59 -38.34 -13.27
CA TYR A 243 16.92 -39.01 -12.01
C TYR A 243 15.95 -38.55 -10.91
N ARG A 244 15.61 -39.43 -9.97
CA ARG A 244 14.73 -39.15 -8.83
C ARG A 244 15.18 -39.95 -7.61
N ASN A 245 15.16 -39.32 -6.44
CA ASN A 245 15.27 -39.96 -5.13
C ASN A 245 14.35 -39.28 -4.11
N ASP A 246 14.49 -39.61 -2.83
CA ASP A 246 13.64 -39.08 -1.74
C ASP A 246 13.80 -37.57 -1.48
N ILE A 247 14.86 -36.95 -2.03
CA ILE A 247 15.21 -35.55 -1.77
C ILE A 247 15.00 -34.68 -3.02
N MET A 248 15.23 -35.21 -4.22
CA MET A 248 15.26 -34.40 -5.45
C MET A 248 14.84 -35.14 -6.72
N GLU A 249 14.42 -34.35 -7.69
CA GLU A 249 14.26 -34.72 -9.09
C GLU A 249 15.27 -33.93 -9.91
N LEU A 250 16.06 -34.62 -10.74
CA LEU A 250 16.96 -33.99 -11.69
C LEU A 250 16.24 -33.85 -13.03
N ILE A 251 16.05 -32.61 -13.47
CA ILE A 251 15.41 -32.28 -14.75
C ILE A 251 16.50 -31.97 -15.77
N GLN A 252 16.49 -32.69 -16.90
CA GLN A 252 17.26 -32.34 -18.09
C GLN A 252 16.32 -31.67 -19.09
N TYR A 253 16.58 -30.38 -19.37
CA TYR A 253 15.82 -29.63 -20.36
C TYR A 253 16.21 -30.02 -21.79
N ALA A 254 15.23 -29.99 -22.69
CA ALA A 254 15.44 -30.29 -24.10
C ALA A 254 16.22 -29.14 -24.77
N PRO A 255 17.22 -29.43 -25.61
CA PRO A 255 18.00 -28.38 -26.27
C PRO A 255 17.09 -27.56 -27.20
N ALA A 256 17.31 -26.23 -27.24
CA ALA A 256 16.62 -25.31 -28.16
C ALA A 256 17.51 -24.87 -29.34
N THR A 257 18.73 -25.39 -29.42
CA THR A 257 19.73 -25.11 -30.46
C THR A 257 20.28 -26.43 -31.05
N GLU A 258 20.88 -26.37 -32.25
CA GLU A 258 21.51 -27.55 -32.86
C GLU A 258 22.80 -27.97 -32.14
N THR A 259 23.55 -27.01 -31.61
CA THR A 259 24.79 -27.23 -30.87
C THR A 259 24.74 -26.59 -29.50
N VAL A 260 25.36 -27.22 -28.52
CA VAL A 260 25.48 -26.73 -27.13
C VAL A 260 26.93 -26.75 -26.65
N LEU A 261 27.22 -26.01 -25.59
CA LEU A 261 28.48 -26.01 -24.88
C LEU A 261 28.78 -27.39 -24.31
N LYS A 262 30.05 -27.79 -24.40
CA LYS A 262 30.52 -29.10 -23.91
C LYS A 262 30.31 -29.29 -22.41
N ARG A 263 30.37 -28.21 -21.62
CA ARG A 263 30.21 -28.25 -20.16
C ARG A 263 28.76 -27.90 -19.80
N PRO A 264 28.04 -28.77 -19.08
CA PRO A 264 26.65 -28.50 -18.71
C PRO A 264 26.56 -27.41 -17.63
N LEU A 265 25.44 -26.68 -17.64
CA LEU A 265 25.02 -25.81 -16.55
C LEU A 265 24.15 -26.62 -15.56
N LEU A 266 24.60 -26.73 -14.30
CA LEU A 266 23.81 -27.31 -13.21
C LEU A 266 23.21 -26.19 -12.38
N ILE A 267 21.88 -26.20 -12.24
CA ILE A 267 21.13 -25.23 -11.45
C ILE A 267 20.69 -25.88 -10.14
N VAL A 268 21.06 -25.28 -9.01
CA VAL A 268 20.65 -25.71 -7.67
C VAL A 268 19.74 -24.63 -7.07
N PRO A 269 18.41 -24.80 -7.13
CA PRO A 269 17.46 -23.79 -6.66
C PRO A 269 17.41 -23.71 -5.12
N PRO A 270 16.91 -22.61 -4.54
CA PRO A 270 16.67 -22.52 -3.11
C PRO A 270 15.56 -23.50 -2.67
N TRP A 271 15.68 -24.01 -1.45
CA TRP A 271 14.75 -24.98 -0.85
C TRP A 271 13.54 -24.36 -0.12
N ILE A 272 13.60 -23.06 0.21
CA ILE A 272 12.53 -22.33 0.93
C ILE A 272 11.35 -21.99 0.00
N ASN A 273 11.51 -22.14 -1.33
CA ASN A 273 10.46 -22.00 -2.34
C ASN A 273 10.64 -23.05 -3.45
N LYS A 274 9.74 -23.08 -4.43
CA LYS A 274 9.82 -24.05 -5.55
C LYS A 274 10.80 -23.58 -6.63
N PHE A 275 11.41 -24.55 -7.34
CA PHE A 275 12.45 -24.30 -8.35
C PHE A 275 12.00 -23.39 -9.51
N TYR A 276 10.70 -23.38 -9.82
CA TYR A 276 10.15 -22.67 -10.98
C TYR A 276 10.22 -21.15 -10.85
N ILE A 277 10.74 -20.59 -9.77
CA ILE A 277 11.16 -19.18 -9.73
C ILE A 277 12.18 -18.84 -10.84
N LEU A 278 12.95 -19.84 -11.28
CA LEU A 278 13.88 -19.74 -12.42
C LEU A 278 13.24 -20.09 -13.77
N ASP A 279 12.01 -20.59 -13.75
CA ASP A 279 11.25 -21.02 -14.92
C ASP A 279 9.78 -20.60 -14.78
N LEU A 280 9.54 -19.29 -14.76
CA LEU A 280 8.20 -18.73 -14.60
C LEU A 280 7.40 -18.90 -15.92
N ASN A 281 7.02 -17.79 -16.55
CA ASN A 281 6.43 -17.82 -17.89
C ASN A 281 7.53 -17.80 -18.96
N ALA A 282 7.14 -17.96 -20.23
CA ALA A 282 8.10 -18.02 -21.34
C ALA A 282 9.01 -16.77 -21.42
N GLU A 283 8.50 -15.59 -21.07
CA GLU A 283 9.26 -14.33 -21.12
C GLU A 283 10.22 -14.17 -19.93
N LYS A 284 9.90 -14.77 -18.78
CA LYS A 284 10.62 -14.63 -17.50
C LYS A 284 11.27 -15.94 -17.04
N SER A 285 11.61 -16.81 -17.98
CA SER A 285 12.29 -18.08 -17.70
C SER A 285 13.78 -17.95 -17.96
N PHE A 286 14.58 -17.98 -16.89
CA PHE A 286 16.04 -18.09 -16.99
C PHE A 286 16.43 -19.42 -17.63
N ILE A 287 15.74 -20.51 -17.28
CA ILE A 287 16.02 -21.84 -17.83
C ILE A 287 15.80 -21.86 -19.34
N ARG A 288 14.65 -21.37 -19.83
CA ARG A 288 14.37 -21.27 -21.26
C ARG A 288 15.41 -20.43 -21.97
N TRP A 289 15.78 -19.28 -21.39
CA TRP A 289 16.82 -18.41 -21.94
C TRP A 289 18.16 -19.14 -22.04
N ALA A 290 18.59 -19.80 -20.96
CA ALA A 290 19.88 -20.52 -20.92
C ALA A 290 19.92 -21.63 -21.97
N VAL A 291 18.87 -22.44 -22.08
CA VAL A 291 18.75 -23.49 -23.08
C VAL A 291 18.77 -22.95 -24.52
N ALA A 292 18.27 -21.73 -24.73
CA ALA A 292 18.29 -21.06 -26.04
C ALA A 292 19.65 -20.43 -26.40
N GLN A 293 20.59 -20.29 -25.44
CA GLN A 293 21.94 -19.81 -25.73
C GLN A 293 22.91 -20.92 -26.15
N GLY A 294 22.46 -22.19 -26.13
CA GLY A 294 23.32 -23.36 -26.28
C GLY A 294 24.20 -23.59 -25.06
#